data_AF-A0A255P1H4-F1
#
_entry.id   AF-A0A255P1H4-F1
#
_cell.length_a   1.000
_cell.length_b   1.000
_cell.length_c   1.000
_cell.angle_alpha   90.00
_cell.angle_beta   90.00
_cell.angle_gamma   90.00
#
_symmetry.space_group_name_H-M   'P 1'
#
loop_
_entity.id
_entity.type
_entity.pdbx_description
1 polymer ?
#
loop_
_entity_poly.entity_id
_entity_poly.type
_entity_poly.pdbx_seq_one_letter_code
_entity_poly.pdbx_strand_id
1 'polypeptide(L)' 'MASDKALNPPAGECRQCWYHAYASREAHKHLKPRQDCPQCVDHMLNGHGNMIVGR' A
#
# COMPACT_ATOMS: atom_id res chain seq x y z
N MET A 1 -8.29 -11.58 -4.89
CA MET A 1 -6.84 -11.81 -4.72
C MET A 1 -6.11 -10.69 -5.40
N ALA A 2 -5.11 -10.11 -4.74
CA ALA A 2 -4.24 -9.12 -5.35
C ALA A 2 -3.50 -9.71 -6.55
N SER A 3 -3.34 -8.92 -7.61
CA SER A 3 -2.61 -9.33 -8.81
C SER A 3 -1.11 -9.40 -8.52
N ASP A 4 -0.38 -10.21 -9.29
CA ASP A 4 1.08 -10.29 -9.20
C ASP A 4 1.74 -8.91 -9.34
N LYS A 5 1.21 -8.09 -10.26
CA LYS A 5 1.60 -6.69 -10.43
C LYS A 5 1.51 -5.90 -9.12
N ALA A 6 0.46 -6.09 -8.31
CA ALA A 6 0.28 -5.35 -7.06
C ALA A 6 1.29 -5.75 -5.98
N LEU A 7 1.82 -6.97 -6.04
CA LEU A 7 2.77 -7.52 -5.06
C LEU A 7 4.23 -7.27 -5.43
N ASN A 8 4.51 -6.93 -6.68
CA ASN A 8 5.85 -6.72 -7.22
C ASN A 8 6.02 -5.29 -7.78
N PRO A 9 6.21 -4.27 -6.92
CA PRO A 9 6.54 -2.92 -7.38
C PRO A 9 7.93 -2.89 -8.02
N PRO A 10 8.14 -2.03 -9.02
CA PRO A 10 9.48 -1.79 -9.55
C PRO A 10 10.38 -1.07 -8.52
N ALA A 11 11.69 -1.12 -8.74
CA ALA A 11 12.66 -0.39 -7.91
C ALA A 11 12.37 1.11 -7.91
N GLY A 12 12.51 1.76 -6.75
CA GLY A 12 12.15 3.16 -6.53
C GLY A 12 10.70 3.38 -6.10
N GLU A 13 9.81 2.40 -6.28
CA GLU A 13 8.41 2.50 -5.85
C GLU A 13 8.22 2.04 -4.40
N CYS A 14 7.23 2.65 -3.74
CA CYS A 14 6.78 2.25 -2.41
C CYS A 14 5.87 1.02 -2.50
N ARG A 15 6.20 -0.06 -1.79
CA ARG A 15 5.39 -1.28 -1.73
C ARG A 15 3.94 -1.00 -1.33
N GLN A 16 3.71 -0.16 -0.32
CA GLN A 16 2.37 0.12 0.17
C GLN A 16 1.55 0.96 -0.83
N CYS A 17 2.12 2.04 -1.37
CA CYS A 17 1.43 2.88 -2.36
C CYS A 17 1.08 2.10 -3.62
N TRP A 18 2.02 1.27 -4.07
CA TRP A 18 1.83 0.42 -5.24
C TRP A 18 0.72 -0.62 -5.01
N TYR A 19 0.74 -1.29 -3.85
CA TYR A 19 -0.31 -2.23 -3.48
C TYR A 19 -1.69 -1.56 -3.42
N HIS A 20 -1.77 -0.34 -2.85
CA HIS A 20 -3.03 0.43 -2.85
C HIS A 20 -3.47 0.81 -4.27
N ALA A 21 -2.57 1.19 -5.17
CA ALA A 21 -2.92 1.56 -6.54
C ALA A 21 -3.52 0.38 -7.33
N TYR A 22 -3.00 -0.84 -7.15
CA TYR A 22 -3.40 -2.00 -7.96
C TYR A 22 -4.30 -3.02 -7.25
N ALA A 23 -4.38 -2.99 -5.92
CA ALA A 23 -5.14 -3.91 -5.10
C ALA A 23 -5.94 -3.21 -3.98
N SER A 24 -6.34 -1.94 -4.16
CA SER A 24 -7.11 -1.16 -3.17
C SER A 24 -8.30 -1.92 -2.56
N ARG A 25 -9.03 -2.67 -3.40
CA ARG A 25 -10.20 -3.45 -2.95
C ARG A 25 -9.84 -4.50 -1.91
N GLU A 26 -8.70 -5.17 -2.09
CA GLU A 26 -8.22 -6.18 -1.15
C GLU A 26 -7.62 -5.50 0.09
N ALA A 27 -6.87 -4.42 -0.13
CA ALA A 27 -6.29 -3.61 0.94
C ALA A 27 -7.35 -3.08 1.91
N HIS A 28 -8.53 -2.73 1.42
CA HIS A 28 -9.62 -2.16 2.22
C HIS A 28 -10.72 -3.16 2.58
N LYS A 29 -10.59 -4.44 2.21
CA LYS A 29 -11.63 -5.47 2.42
C LYS A 29 -12.03 -5.63 3.90
N HIS A 30 -11.10 -5.37 4.81
CA HIS A 30 -11.28 -5.51 6.25
C HIS A 30 -11.73 -4.21 6.94
N LEU A 31 -11.83 -3.10 6.20
CA LEU A 31 -12.21 -1.80 6.74
C LEU A 31 -13.72 -1.63 6.74
N LYS A 32 -14.23 -0.93 7.76
CA LYS A 32 -15.63 -0.50 7.81
C LYS A 32 -15.88 0.65 6.82
N PRO A 33 -17.14 0.86 6.40
CA PRO A 33 -17.49 2.03 5.61
C PRO A 33 -17.02 3.32 6.29
N ARG A 34 -16.32 4.19 5.55
CA ARG A 34 -15.76 5.47 6.03
C ARG A 34 -14.68 5.34 7.11
N GLN A 35 -14.14 4.15 7.34
CA GLN A 35 -12.97 3.97 8.20
C GLN A 35 -11.70 4.32 7.43
N ASP A 36 -10.82 5.11 8.04
CA ASP A 36 -9.51 5.37 7.48
C ASP A 36 -8.60 4.14 7.58
N CYS A 37 -7.74 3.93 6.58
CA CYS A 37 -6.82 2.81 6.57
C CYS A 37 -5.64 3.12 7.50
N PRO A 38 -5.48 2.41 8.63
CA PRO A 38 -4.46 2.77 9.63
C PRO A 38 -3.04 2.70 9.04
N GLN A 39 -2.78 1.77 8.11
CA GLN A 39 -1.49 1.66 7.43
C GLN A 39 -1.21 2.85 6.51
N CYS A 40 -2.25 3.39 5.86
CA CYS A 40 -2.13 4.56 5.00
C CYS A 40 -1.90 5.82 5.82
N VAL A 41 -2.63 5.99 6.93
CA VAL A 41 -2.44 7.12 7.85
C VAL A 41 -1.05 7.09 8.45
N ASP A 42 -0.61 5.94 8.95
CA ASP A 42 0.75 5.75 9.46
C ASP A 42 1.80 6.13 8.41
N HIS A 43 1.62 5.63 7.18
CA HIS A 43 2.51 5.94 6.07
C HIS A 43 2.54 7.45 5.72
N MET A 44 1.39 8.12 5.73
CA MET A 44 1.31 9.56 5.47
C MET A 44 1.97 10.39 6.58
N LEU A 45 1.92 9.92 7.83
CA LEU A 45 2.51 10.61 8.98
C LEU A 45 4.01 10.35 9.14
N ASN A 46 4.44 9.10 8.93
CA ASN A 46 5.81 8.63 9.18
C ASN A 46 6.65 8.48 7.90
N GLY A 47 6.04 8.67 6.73
CA GLY A 47 6.69 8.61 5.42
C GLY A 47 6.91 7.19 4.90
N HIS A 48 7.79 7.07 3.90
CA HIS A 48 8.00 5.81 3.15
C HIS A 48 8.92 4.80 3.84
N GLY A 49 9.68 5.20 4.87
CA GLY A 49 10.64 4.33 5.58
C GLY A 49 11.46 3.43 4.64
N ASN A 50 11.50 2.12 4.95
CA ASN A 50 12.15 1.09 4.13
C ASN A 50 11.18 0.40 3.14
N MET A 51 10.03 1.02 2.85
CA MET A 51 9.04 0.46 1.94
C MET A 51 9.37 0.73 0.46
N ILE A 52 10.36 1.58 0.18
CA ILE A 52 10.87 1.79 -1.18
C ILE A 52 11.70 0.58 -1.60
N VAL A 53 11.37 0.01 -2.76
CA VAL A 53 12.11 -1.13 -3.30
C VAL A 53 13.49 -0.69 -3.80
N GLY A 54 14.56 -1.34 -3.33
CA GLY A 54 15.92 -1.10 -3.82
C GLY A 54 16.62 0.15 -3.27
N ARG A 55 16.16 0.69 -2.14
CA ARG A 55 16.80 1.81 -1.42
C ARG A 55 17.90 1.34 -0.48
#